data_AF-A0AAN6RA57-F1
#
_entry.id   AF-A0AAN6RA57-F1
#
_cell.length_a   1.000
_cell.length_b   1.000
_cell.length_c   1.000
_cell.angle_alpha   90.00
_cell.angle_beta   90.00
_cell.angle_gamma   90.00
#
_symmetry.space_group_name_H-M   'P 1'
#
loop_
_entity.id
_entity.type
_entity.pdbx_description
1 polymer ?
#
loop_
_entity_poly.entity_id
_entity_poly.type
_entity_poly.pdbx_seq_one_letter_code
_entity_poly.pdbx_strand_id
1 'polypeptide(L)'
;MRAIRNFISRDLFSSSLLSHSFCVRHLGGYFNSGSRRLHLAGRALSDSNHDLEVLNRFTSGRWLWRERQQLACRYVKFDMSKLLELAASLIGSKHCVQAVKISEGQYNKVFLLTMNDGREVIAKLPNPNAGRPHFATASEVATMDFLRNVLNLPVPKVHAWSSRASENPVGAEYIIMEKQAGVVLSDVWESMKGKQKAQIVLQAVDVEKTLASTKFTKLGALYYQNDLPAMLDNTSPLYVDRDGKEVHGAKFGIGPTNHRSFFDFGRGELDIDHGPWSTPTEFMVAIANREILCARAGLRYPLIPEGLFSGPRQLTCPLQFSAAEVQQQEQDEELWAQGVELMNDFISDTGCFKHWDGKVSDADYELSKRQLAEGIERFLDREARNEEEREMWLKALPFVDHEETG
;
A
#
# COMPACT_ATOMS: atom_id res chain seq x y z
N MET A 1 22.05 -22.93 9.81
CA MET A 1 23.27 -22.20 9.39
C MET A 1 23.31 -21.91 7.88
N ARG A 2 23.99 -22.69 7.02
CA ARG A 2 24.18 -22.34 5.58
C ARG A 2 22.85 -22.13 4.82
N ALA A 3 21.90 -23.04 5.03
CA ALA A 3 20.53 -22.95 4.54
C ALA A 3 19.81 -21.64 4.91
N ILE A 4 19.92 -21.24 6.18
CA ILE A 4 19.22 -20.07 6.73
C ILE A 4 19.90 -18.77 6.25
N ARG A 5 21.21 -18.82 5.99
CA ARG A 5 21.92 -17.71 5.33
C ARG A 5 21.48 -17.50 3.88
N ASN A 6 20.98 -18.54 3.20
CA ASN A 6 20.31 -18.42 1.90
C ASN A 6 18.85 -17.96 2.05
N PHE A 7 18.10 -18.49 3.03
CA PHE A 7 16.72 -18.09 3.37
C PHE A 7 16.56 -16.57 3.58
N ILE A 8 17.57 -15.90 4.17
CA ILE A 8 17.57 -14.45 4.42
C ILE A 8 18.09 -13.65 3.21
N SER A 9 18.71 -14.30 2.22
CA SER A 9 19.43 -13.65 1.13
C SER A 9 18.84 -13.87 -0.26
N ARG A 10 17.86 -14.76 -0.42
CA ARG A 10 17.25 -15.06 -1.72
C ARG A 10 15.73 -15.15 -1.62
N ASP A 11 15.14 -14.36 -2.51
CA ASP A 11 13.73 -14.17 -2.78
C ASP A 11 12.90 -15.47 -2.92
N LEU A 12 11.60 -15.38 -2.58
CA LEU A 12 10.46 -16.08 -3.20
C LEU A 12 9.14 -15.58 -2.51
N PHE A 13 7.98 -15.64 -3.20
CA PHE A 13 7.02 -14.51 -3.08
C PHE A 13 5.52 -14.85 -3.41
N SER A 14 4.48 -14.14 -2.89
CA SER A 14 3.20 -13.80 -3.62
C SER A 14 2.18 -12.86 -2.95
N SER A 15 1.10 -12.30 -3.56
CA SER A 15 0.53 -12.26 -4.95
C SER A 15 -0.21 -10.92 -5.21
N SER A 16 -0.08 -10.28 -6.39
CA SER A 16 -1.11 -9.33 -6.87
C SER A 16 -1.04 -8.96 -8.36
N LEU A 17 -1.91 -9.57 -9.17
CA LEU A 17 -2.51 -8.89 -10.34
C LEU A 17 -4.00 -8.68 -10.02
N LEU A 18 -4.58 -7.59 -10.51
CA LEU A 18 -5.98 -7.13 -10.31
C LEU A 18 -6.38 -6.52 -8.95
N SER A 19 -5.73 -6.81 -7.81
CA SER A 19 -6.23 -6.30 -6.51
C SER A 19 -5.83 -4.86 -6.11
N HIS A 20 -4.80 -4.25 -6.72
CA HIS A 20 -4.20 -3.03 -6.17
C HIS A 20 -4.80 -1.69 -6.63
N SER A 21 -5.61 -1.65 -7.70
CA SER A 21 -6.42 -0.47 -8.06
C SER A 21 -7.80 -0.45 -7.40
N PHE A 22 -8.14 -1.48 -6.61
CA PHE A 22 -9.35 -1.56 -5.79
C PHE A 22 -8.98 -1.86 -4.33
N CYS A 23 -8.54 -0.82 -3.61
CA CYS A 23 -8.27 -0.88 -2.17
C CYS A 23 -9.59 -1.02 -1.37
N VAL A 24 -10.19 -2.21 -1.41
CA VAL A 24 -11.41 -2.58 -0.67
C VAL A 24 -11.23 -3.92 0.07
N ARG A 25 -10.36 -4.82 -0.40
CA ARG A 25 -10.09 -6.13 0.23
C ARG A 25 -9.10 -6.09 1.40
N HIS A 26 -9.40 -5.33 2.47
CA HIS A 26 -9.08 -5.66 3.88
C HIS A 26 -9.57 -4.62 4.93
N LEU A 27 -10.68 -3.91 4.69
CA LEU A 27 -11.22 -2.95 5.67
C LEU A 27 -12.13 -3.58 6.75
N GLY A 28 -12.64 -4.80 6.51
CA GLY A 28 -13.61 -5.48 7.40
C GLY A 28 -13.10 -5.89 8.79
N GLY A 29 -11.81 -5.72 9.09
CA GLY A 29 -11.22 -6.02 10.40
C GLY A 29 -11.01 -4.82 11.33
N TYR A 30 -11.16 -3.58 10.83
CA TYR A 30 -10.73 -2.37 11.56
C TYR A 30 -11.87 -1.56 12.20
N PHE A 31 -13.13 -1.95 12.00
CA PHE A 31 -14.30 -1.26 12.55
C PHE A 31 -14.60 -1.62 14.02
N ASN A 32 -13.62 -1.53 14.91
CA ASN A 32 -13.90 -1.46 16.35
C ASN A 32 -12.79 -0.78 17.19
N SER A 33 -12.32 0.40 16.77
CA SER A 33 -11.57 1.32 17.64
C SER A 33 -12.12 2.74 17.53
N GLY A 34 -12.00 3.51 18.61
CA GLY A 34 -12.87 4.67 18.89
C GLY A 34 -12.73 5.83 17.89
N SER A 35 -13.73 6.00 17.01
CA SER A 35 -13.82 7.15 16.12
C SER A 35 -14.04 8.44 16.92
N ARG A 36 -13.02 9.31 16.97
CA ARG A 36 -13.10 10.62 17.62
C ARG A 36 -13.89 11.59 16.76
N ARG A 37 -14.98 12.14 17.30
CA ARG A 37 -15.83 13.15 16.66
C ARG A 37 -15.44 14.54 17.13
N LEU A 38 -15.01 15.42 16.21
CA LEU A 38 -15.04 16.85 16.47
C LEU A 38 -16.45 17.39 16.20
N HIS A 39 -16.93 18.26 17.09
CA HIS A 39 -18.15 19.05 16.90
C HIS A 39 -17.74 20.52 16.73
N LEU A 40 -17.94 21.09 15.53
CA LEU A 40 -17.58 22.49 15.28
C LEU A 40 -18.76 23.41 15.62
N ALA A 41 -18.76 23.94 16.84
CA ALA A 41 -19.58 25.10 17.18
C ALA A 41 -19.00 26.37 16.52
N GLY A 42 -19.87 27.32 16.19
CA GLY A 42 -19.52 28.42 15.27
C GLY A 42 -18.32 29.28 15.69
N ARG A 43 -17.41 29.51 14.73
CA ARG A 43 -16.28 30.47 14.82
C ARG A 43 -15.26 30.25 15.96
N ALA A 44 -14.99 29.00 16.34
CA ALA A 44 -13.67 28.60 16.86
C ALA A 44 -13.45 27.09 16.71
N LEU A 45 -12.19 26.67 16.54
CA LEU A 45 -11.78 25.27 16.70
C LEU A 45 -11.77 24.93 18.21
N SER A 46 -12.93 24.63 18.77
CA SER A 46 -13.06 24.23 20.19
C SER A 46 -13.34 22.73 20.33
N ASP A 47 -12.32 21.90 20.09
CA ASP A 47 -12.26 20.63 20.82
C ASP A 47 -11.78 20.94 22.24
N SER A 48 -12.43 20.33 23.24
CA SER A 48 -12.13 20.49 24.66
C SER A 48 -10.88 19.74 25.12
N ASN A 49 -10.16 19.07 24.20
CA ASN A 49 -8.77 18.65 24.40
C ASN A 49 -7.87 19.26 23.31
N HIS A 50 -6.85 20.00 23.75
CA HIS A 50 -6.10 20.97 22.96
C HIS A 50 -4.97 20.36 22.11
N ASP A 51 -5.26 19.33 21.30
CA ASP A 51 -4.24 18.71 20.42
C ASP A 51 -4.79 18.36 19.02
N LEU A 52 -4.80 19.37 18.13
CA LEU A 52 -5.03 19.16 16.69
C LEU A 52 -3.90 18.35 16.01
N GLU A 53 -2.73 18.21 16.65
CA GLU A 53 -1.63 17.38 16.14
C GLU A 53 -1.98 15.88 16.18
N VAL A 54 -2.96 15.46 16.98
CA VAL A 54 -3.53 14.09 16.95
C VAL A 54 -4.10 13.74 15.57
N LEU A 55 -4.55 14.74 14.80
CA LEU A 55 -5.04 14.55 13.43
C LEU A 55 -3.88 14.32 12.44
N ASN A 56 -2.68 14.84 12.76
CA ASN A 56 -1.45 14.65 11.98
C ASN A 56 -0.78 13.28 12.24
N ARG A 57 -0.98 12.73 13.44
CA ARG A 57 -0.43 11.45 13.91
C ARG A 57 -1.30 10.24 13.50
N PHE A 58 -0.70 9.05 13.53
CA PHE A 58 -1.40 7.77 13.45
C PHE A 58 -1.92 7.36 14.84
N THR A 59 -3.16 6.89 14.95
CA THR A 59 -3.82 6.60 16.24
C THR A 59 -4.66 5.30 16.28
N SER A 60 -4.51 4.40 15.31
CA SER A 60 -5.30 3.15 15.19
C SER A 60 -4.45 1.91 15.41
N GLY A 61 -3.60 1.94 16.43
CA GLY A 61 -2.69 0.85 16.78
C GLY A 61 -1.22 1.28 16.87
N ARG A 62 -0.41 0.32 17.34
CA ARG A 62 1.02 0.46 17.59
C ARG A 62 1.79 -0.70 16.94
N TRP A 63 3.08 -0.53 16.73
CA TRP A 63 3.94 -1.56 16.12
C TRP A 63 4.87 -2.18 17.14
N LEU A 64 4.97 -3.51 17.12
CA LEU A 64 5.89 -4.26 17.98
C LEU A 64 7.38 -4.05 17.61
N TRP A 65 7.65 -3.37 16.48
CA TRP A 65 8.97 -3.15 15.90
C TRP A 65 9.05 -1.78 15.22
N ARG A 66 10.23 -1.16 15.26
CA ARG A 66 10.58 0.14 14.65
C ARG A 66 9.48 1.18 14.84
N GLU A 67 8.87 1.19 16.03
CA GLU A 67 7.62 1.91 16.28
C GLU A 67 7.76 3.39 15.94
N ARG A 68 8.89 3.99 16.34
CA ARG A 68 9.22 5.38 16.05
C ARG A 68 9.25 5.67 14.54
N GLN A 69 9.86 4.79 13.75
CA GLN A 69 9.92 4.91 12.29
C GLN A 69 8.54 4.69 11.67
N GLN A 70 7.77 3.70 12.13
CA GLN A 70 6.41 3.41 11.65
C GLN A 70 5.42 4.55 11.92
N LEU A 71 5.52 5.20 13.09
CA LEU A 71 4.74 6.39 13.42
C LEU A 71 5.21 7.61 12.63
N ALA A 72 6.52 7.82 12.48
CA ALA A 72 7.08 8.94 11.74
C ALA A 72 6.71 8.89 10.23
N CYS A 73 6.82 7.72 9.59
CA CYS A 73 6.45 7.57 8.17
C CYS A 73 4.93 7.61 7.92
N ARG A 74 4.12 7.62 8.99
CA ARG A 74 2.66 7.86 8.98
C ARG A 74 2.26 9.20 9.59
N TYR A 75 3.21 10.08 9.91
CA TYR A 75 2.92 11.44 10.31
C TYR A 75 2.72 12.34 9.08
N VAL A 76 1.67 13.16 9.06
CA VAL A 76 1.42 14.15 7.99
C VAL A 76 1.11 15.48 8.67
N LYS A 77 1.94 16.50 8.47
CA LYS A 77 1.63 17.86 8.92
C LYS A 77 0.75 18.53 7.86
N PHE A 78 -0.41 19.04 8.25
CA PHE A 78 -1.29 19.80 7.37
C PHE A 78 -2.10 20.85 8.16
N ASP A 79 -2.62 21.86 7.46
CA ASP A 79 -3.57 22.82 8.02
C ASP A 79 -5.01 22.32 7.84
N MET A 80 -5.59 21.81 8.92
CA MET A 80 -6.98 21.35 8.94
C MET A 80 -7.97 22.49 8.60
N SER A 81 -7.73 23.72 9.07
CA SER A 81 -8.62 24.86 8.80
C SER A 81 -8.69 25.13 7.29
N LYS A 82 -7.55 25.14 6.62
CA LYS A 82 -7.47 25.33 5.15
C LYS A 82 -8.09 24.18 4.38
N LEU A 83 -7.96 22.94 4.87
CA LEU A 83 -8.66 21.79 4.30
C LEU A 83 -10.19 21.93 4.40
N LEU A 84 -10.72 22.38 5.54
CA LEU A 84 -12.16 22.57 5.74
C LEU A 84 -12.72 23.74 4.93
N GLU A 85 -12.00 24.87 4.87
CA GLU A 85 -12.35 26.02 4.02
C GLU A 85 -12.42 25.62 2.54
N LEU A 86 -11.39 24.92 2.05
CA LEU A 86 -11.31 24.43 0.68
C LEU A 86 -12.46 23.46 0.37
N ALA A 87 -12.68 22.46 1.23
CA ALA A 87 -13.74 21.47 1.05
C ALA A 87 -15.13 22.10 1.00
N ALA A 88 -15.44 23.06 1.88
CA ALA A 88 -16.70 23.79 1.86
C ALA A 88 -16.88 24.61 0.58
N SER A 89 -15.83 25.33 0.16
CA SER A 89 -15.85 26.14 -1.07
C SER A 89 -16.10 25.30 -2.32
N LEU A 90 -15.45 24.13 -2.45
CA LEU A 90 -15.53 23.28 -3.63
C LEU A 90 -16.93 22.74 -3.95
N ILE A 91 -17.77 22.57 -2.92
CA ILE A 91 -19.17 22.16 -3.11
C ILE A 91 -20.17 23.31 -2.89
N GLY A 92 -19.70 24.55 -2.73
CA GLY A 92 -20.56 25.72 -2.53
C GLY A 92 -21.33 25.71 -1.20
N SER A 93 -20.74 25.15 -0.15
CA SER A 93 -21.24 25.21 1.23
C SER A 93 -20.68 26.43 1.96
N LYS A 94 -21.31 26.89 3.04
CA LYS A 94 -20.83 28.05 3.81
C LYS A 94 -19.66 27.69 4.74
N HIS A 95 -19.69 26.50 5.34
CA HIS A 95 -18.61 25.97 6.19
C HIS A 95 -18.82 24.47 6.48
N CYS A 96 -17.76 23.81 6.93
CA CYS A 96 -17.82 22.48 7.54
C CYS A 96 -18.26 22.59 9.02
N VAL A 97 -19.13 21.70 9.47
CA VAL A 97 -19.65 21.62 10.86
C VAL A 97 -19.12 20.41 11.64
N GLN A 98 -18.54 19.43 10.95
CA GLN A 98 -17.96 18.25 11.57
C GLN A 98 -16.89 17.64 10.66
N ALA A 99 -15.73 17.32 11.25
CA ALA A 99 -14.68 16.53 10.63
C ALA A 99 -14.43 15.29 11.49
N VAL A 100 -14.41 14.11 10.86
CA VAL A 100 -14.18 12.83 11.54
C VAL A 100 -13.10 12.07 10.79
N LYS A 101 -12.03 11.67 11.47
CA LYS A 101 -11.02 10.73 10.92
C LYS A 101 -11.68 9.34 10.89
N ILE A 102 -12.21 8.94 9.71
CA ILE A 102 -12.98 7.70 9.54
C ILE A 102 -12.11 6.50 9.18
N SER A 103 -10.91 6.74 8.66
CA SER A 103 -9.92 5.71 8.41
C SER A 103 -8.54 6.33 8.46
N GLU A 104 -7.63 5.68 9.18
CA GLU A 104 -6.19 5.87 9.02
C GLU A 104 -5.61 4.50 8.64
N GLY A 105 -5.65 4.22 7.34
CA GLY A 105 -5.06 3.01 6.79
C GLY A 105 -3.53 3.06 6.89
N GLN A 106 -2.87 2.01 6.39
CA GLN A 106 -1.41 1.95 6.41
C GLN A 106 -0.72 3.13 5.70
N TYR A 107 -1.42 3.77 4.75
CA TYR A 107 -0.84 4.70 3.78
C TYR A 107 -1.58 6.04 3.65
N ASN A 108 -2.74 6.22 4.28
CA ASN A 108 -3.57 7.42 4.09
C ASN A 108 -4.36 7.76 5.36
N LYS A 109 -4.57 9.06 5.59
CA LYS A 109 -5.60 9.58 6.48
C LYS A 109 -6.84 9.95 5.67
N VAL A 110 -8.00 9.52 6.14
CA VAL A 110 -9.29 9.74 5.49
C VAL A 110 -10.22 10.44 6.47
N PHE A 111 -10.65 11.64 6.09
CA PHE A 111 -11.61 12.45 6.84
C PHE A 111 -12.95 12.46 6.13
N LEU A 112 -14.01 12.18 6.88
CA LEU A 112 -15.38 12.52 6.51
C LEU A 112 -15.65 13.94 6.97
N LEU A 113 -16.00 14.82 6.03
CA LEU A 113 -16.29 16.22 6.28
C LEU A 113 -17.78 16.48 6.00
N THR A 114 -18.52 16.90 7.03
CA THR A 114 -19.95 17.22 6.94
C THR A 114 -20.13 18.74 6.91
N MET A 115 -20.91 19.24 5.96
CA MET A 115 -21.16 20.66 5.74
C MET A 115 -22.40 21.16 6.47
N ASN A 116 -22.50 22.49 6.62
CA ASN A 116 -23.61 23.16 7.29
C ASN A 116 -25.00 22.95 6.62
N ASP A 117 -25.05 22.34 5.44
CA ASP A 117 -26.27 22.01 4.69
C ASP A 117 -26.54 20.49 4.66
N GLY A 118 -25.78 19.72 5.43
CA GLY A 118 -25.89 18.26 5.54
C GLY A 118 -25.16 17.47 4.45
N ARG A 119 -24.56 18.12 3.44
CA ARG A 119 -23.75 17.41 2.43
C ARG A 119 -22.43 16.94 3.02
N GLU A 120 -21.92 15.82 2.49
CA GLU A 120 -20.72 15.16 2.97
C GLU A 120 -19.71 14.98 1.84
N VAL A 121 -18.42 15.16 2.15
CA VAL A 121 -17.30 14.88 1.26
C VAL A 121 -16.21 14.11 1.99
N ILE A 122 -15.40 13.38 1.23
CA ILE A 122 -14.21 12.68 1.74
C ILE A 122 -12.98 13.51 1.40
N ALA A 123 -12.12 13.77 2.39
CA ALA A 123 -10.77 14.28 2.18
C ALA A 123 -9.76 13.18 2.53
N LYS A 124 -8.94 12.78 1.57
CA LYS A 124 -7.85 11.81 1.74
C LYS A 124 -6.50 12.53 1.66
N LEU A 125 -5.62 12.28 2.62
CA LEU A 125 -4.24 12.75 2.62
C LEU A 125 -3.30 11.53 2.67
N PRO A 126 -2.38 11.34 1.71
CA PRO A 126 -1.40 10.27 1.79
C PRO A 126 -0.40 10.52 2.92
N ASN A 127 0.07 9.44 3.53
CA ASN A 127 1.19 9.44 4.44
C ASN A 127 2.52 9.45 3.66
N PRO A 128 3.67 9.86 4.25
CA PRO A 128 4.98 9.76 3.61
C PRO A 128 5.33 8.35 3.10
N ASN A 129 4.85 7.30 3.77
CA ASN A 129 5.02 5.91 3.32
C ASN A 129 4.06 5.45 2.21
N ALA A 130 3.21 6.32 1.65
CA ALA A 130 2.19 5.94 0.66
C ALA A 130 2.78 5.55 -0.71
N GLY A 131 3.97 6.05 -1.02
CA GLY A 131 4.67 5.92 -2.29
C GLY A 131 5.54 7.14 -2.51
N ARG A 132 5.99 7.39 -3.75
CA ARG A 132 6.72 8.62 -4.07
C ARG A 132 5.81 9.85 -3.85
N PRO A 133 6.33 10.93 -3.24
CA PRO A 133 5.68 12.23 -3.28
C PRO A 133 5.34 12.64 -4.72
N HIS A 134 4.28 13.41 -4.88
CA HIS A 134 3.68 13.81 -6.15
C HIS A 134 3.09 12.67 -7.00
N PHE A 135 3.87 11.66 -7.36
CA PHE A 135 3.48 10.62 -8.32
C PHE A 135 2.36 9.71 -7.82
N ALA A 136 2.33 9.36 -6.53
CA ALA A 136 1.27 8.49 -5.98
C ALA A 136 -0.12 9.16 -6.11
N THR A 137 -0.25 10.40 -5.64
CA THR A 137 -1.51 11.16 -5.70
C THR A 137 -1.91 11.51 -7.14
N ALA A 138 -0.95 11.96 -7.97
CA ALA A 138 -1.23 12.30 -9.36
C ALA A 138 -1.74 11.09 -10.16
N SER A 139 -1.13 9.91 -9.94
CA SER A 139 -1.54 8.70 -10.64
C SER A 139 -2.89 8.17 -10.18
N GLU A 140 -3.19 8.24 -8.87
CA GLU A 140 -4.49 7.83 -8.36
C GLU A 140 -5.62 8.69 -8.92
N VAL A 141 -5.47 10.01 -8.94
CA VAL A 141 -6.49 10.92 -9.48
C VAL A 141 -6.67 10.73 -10.98
N ALA A 142 -5.58 10.63 -11.75
CA ALA A 142 -5.65 10.35 -13.18
C ALA A 142 -6.32 8.99 -13.46
N THR A 143 -6.05 7.97 -12.63
CA THR A 143 -6.73 6.67 -12.70
C THR A 143 -8.22 6.80 -12.41
N MET A 144 -8.63 7.48 -11.33
CA MET A 144 -10.04 7.68 -11.01
C MET A 144 -10.80 8.43 -12.13
N ASP A 145 -10.19 9.46 -12.71
CA ASP A 145 -10.74 10.21 -13.84
C ASP A 145 -10.91 9.31 -15.08
N PHE A 146 -9.89 8.52 -15.42
CA PHE A 146 -9.94 7.56 -16.51
C PHE A 146 -11.03 6.49 -16.30
N LEU A 147 -11.07 5.86 -15.12
CA LEU A 147 -12.09 4.87 -14.79
C LEU A 147 -13.51 5.46 -14.89
N ARG A 148 -13.74 6.69 -14.40
CA ARG A 148 -15.06 7.32 -14.42
C ARG A 148 -15.47 7.84 -15.80
N ASN A 149 -14.58 8.54 -16.50
CA ASN A 149 -14.93 9.33 -17.69
C ASN A 149 -14.57 8.65 -19.02
N VAL A 150 -13.68 7.64 -18.99
CA VAL A 150 -13.33 6.84 -20.19
C VAL A 150 -13.99 5.47 -20.11
N LEU A 151 -13.87 4.77 -18.98
CA LEU A 151 -14.44 3.42 -18.81
C LEU A 151 -15.88 3.41 -18.25
N ASN A 152 -16.42 4.56 -17.85
CA ASN A 152 -17.78 4.70 -17.29
C ASN A 152 -18.04 3.86 -16.02
N LEU A 153 -16.99 3.58 -15.25
CA LEU A 153 -17.07 2.81 -14.01
C LEU A 153 -17.53 3.69 -12.82
N PRO A 154 -18.28 3.12 -11.86
CA PRO A 154 -18.82 3.85 -10.70
C PRO A 154 -17.75 4.06 -9.62
N VAL A 155 -16.76 4.90 -9.90
CA VAL A 155 -15.74 5.36 -8.94
C VAL A 155 -16.06 6.78 -8.45
N PRO A 156 -15.63 7.19 -7.23
CA PRO A 156 -15.95 8.50 -6.67
C PRO A 156 -15.54 9.68 -7.58
N LYS A 157 -16.35 10.74 -7.62
CA LYS A 157 -15.97 11.97 -8.31
C LYS A 157 -14.96 12.74 -7.48
N VAL A 158 -13.76 12.98 -8.03
CA VAL A 158 -12.81 13.94 -7.46
C VAL A 158 -13.34 15.37 -7.65
N HIS A 159 -13.39 16.15 -6.56
CA HIS A 159 -13.77 17.56 -6.56
C HIS A 159 -12.54 18.47 -6.70
N ALA A 160 -11.47 18.15 -5.99
CA ALA A 160 -10.16 18.78 -6.14
C ALA A 160 -9.08 17.87 -5.58
N TRP A 161 -7.83 18.16 -5.90
CA TRP A 161 -6.66 17.45 -5.39
C TRP A 161 -5.44 18.37 -5.46
N SER A 162 -4.39 18.01 -4.73
CA SER A 162 -3.04 18.55 -4.94
C SER A 162 -2.04 17.46 -4.60
N SER A 163 -1.08 17.26 -5.48
CA SER A 163 0.06 16.34 -5.31
C SER A 163 1.34 17.09 -4.91
N ARG A 164 1.25 18.39 -4.60
CA ARG A 164 2.40 19.26 -4.35
C ARG A 164 2.17 20.04 -3.06
N ALA A 165 2.65 19.47 -1.95
CA ALA A 165 2.43 19.98 -0.60
C ALA A 165 2.88 21.44 -0.39
N SER A 166 3.95 21.87 -1.08
CA SER A 166 4.49 23.23 -1.03
C SER A 166 3.71 24.27 -1.84
N GLU A 167 2.81 23.84 -2.74
CA GLU A 167 2.11 24.69 -3.70
C GLU A 167 0.64 24.95 -3.33
N ASN A 168 0.19 24.43 -2.17
CA ASN A 168 -1.20 24.54 -1.73
C ASN A 168 -1.30 24.95 -0.25
N PRO A 169 -2.40 25.62 0.16
CA PRO A 169 -2.53 26.17 1.52
C PRO A 169 -2.80 25.11 2.60
N VAL A 170 -3.09 23.85 2.24
CA VAL A 170 -3.22 22.74 3.20
C VAL A 170 -1.85 22.27 3.67
N GLY A 171 -0.77 22.55 2.92
CA GLY A 171 0.60 22.19 3.29
C GLY A 171 0.93 20.70 3.17
N ALA A 172 0.04 19.93 2.52
CA ALA A 172 0.16 18.49 2.30
C ALA A 172 -0.46 18.10 0.96
N GLU A 173 -0.18 16.89 0.49
CA GLU A 173 -0.94 16.31 -0.62
C GLU A 173 -2.36 15.93 -0.15
N TYR A 174 -3.35 16.06 -1.04
CA TYR A 174 -4.73 15.70 -0.74
C TYR A 174 -5.55 15.31 -1.99
N ILE A 175 -6.62 14.55 -1.77
CA ILE A 175 -7.73 14.32 -2.71
C ILE A 175 -9.03 14.61 -1.96
N ILE A 176 -9.82 15.58 -2.43
CA ILE A 176 -11.18 15.85 -1.95
C ILE A 176 -12.15 15.27 -2.98
N MET A 177 -13.04 14.37 -2.54
CA MET A 177 -13.89 13.58 -3.42
C MET A 177 -15.27 13.26 -2.82
N GLU A 178 -16.18 12.83 -3.68
CA GLU A 178 -17.55 12.40 -3.39
C GLU A 178 -17.58 11.24 -2.38
N LYS A 179 -18.36 11.39 -1.29
CA LYS A 179 -18.72 10.25 -0.43
C LYS A 179 -19.67 9.32 -1.20
N GLN A 180 -19.28 8.07 -1.42
CA GLN A 180 -20.18 7.08 -2.02
C GLN A 180 -21.27 6.65 -1.02
N ALA A 181 -22.51 6.58 -1.50
CA ALA A 181 -23.61 6.02 -0.74
C ALA A 181 -23.59 4.48 -0.81
N GLY A 182 -23.69 3.81 0.33
CA GLY A 182 -23.70 2.36 0.41
C GLY A 182 -23.26 1.83 1.79
N VAL A 183 -23.07 0.52 1.86
CA VAL A 183 -22.49 -0.20 3.00
C VAL A 183 -21.32 -1.05 2.49
N VAL A 184 -20.34 -1.34 3.35
CA VAL A 184 -19.19 -2.17 2.95
C VAL A 184 -19.67 -3.61 2.76
N LEU A 185 -19.26 -4.25 1.66
CA LEU A 185 -19.76 -5.58 1.30
C LEU A 185 -19.47 -6.64 2.39
N SER A 186 -18.31 -6.55 3.07
CA SER A 186 -17.94 -7.44 4.18
C SER A 186 -18.99 -7.50 5.28
N ASP A 187 -19.55 -6.34 5.61
CA ASP A 187 -20.38 -6.13 6.81
C ASP A 187 -21.76 -6.77 6.64
N VAL A 188 -22.19 -6.94 5.38
CA VAL A 188 -23.46 -7.56 5.02
C VAL A 188 -23.31 -8.95 4.39
N TRP A 189 -22.13 -9.32 3.89
CA TRP A 189 -21.93 -10.52 3.06
C TRP A 189 -22.54 -11.78 3.67
N GLU A 190 -22.27 -12.09 4.94
CA GLU A 190 -22.81 -13.31 5.56
C GLU A 190 -24.33 -13.31 5.74
N SER A 191 -24.96 -12.13 5.81
CA SER A 191 -26.43 -12.01 5.85
C SER A 191 -27.10 -12.09 4.46
N MET A 192 -26.34 -11.97 3.37
CA MET A 192 -26.90 -11.93 2.01
C MET A 192 -27.31 -13.32 1.50
N LYS A 193 -28.48 -13.38 0.83
CA LYS A 193 -28.97 -14.60 0.19
C LYS A 193 -28.10 -14.96 -1.02
N GLY A 194 -27.98 -16.26 -1.33
CA GLY A 194 -27.14 -16.75 -2.43
C GLY A 194 -27.38 -16.07 -3.78
N LYS A 195 -28.64 -15.77 -4.14
CA LYS A 195 -28.98 -15.02 -5.37
C LYS A 195 -28.39 -13.60 -5.37
N GLN A 196 -28.36 -12.92 -4.22
CA GLN A 196 -27.78 -11.58 -4.08
C GLN A 196 -26.25 -11.66 -4.15
N LYS A 197 -25.62 -12.64 -3.47
CA LYS A 197 -24.17 -12.90 -3.59
C LYS A 197 -23.76 -13.12 -5.07
N ALA A 198 -24.50 -13.95 -5.80
CA ALA A 198 -24.27 -14.19 -7.23
C ALA A 198 -24.39 -12.92 -8.09
N GLN A 199 -25.37 -12.04 -7.81
CA GLN A 199 -25.52 -10.77 -8.52
C GLN A 199 -24.34 -9.82 -8.29
N ILE A 200 -23.81 -9.74 -7.06
CA ILE A 200 -22.61 -8.93 -6.75
C ILE A 200 -21.37 -9.51 -7.45
N VAL A 201 -21.21 -10.84 -7.49
CA VAL A 201 -20.10 -11.48 -8.21
C VAL A 201 -20.16 -11.17 -9.71
N LEU A 202 -21.34 -11.20 -10.33
CA LEU A 202 -21.50 -10.80 -11.74
C LEU A 202 -21.12 -9.33 -11.97
N GLN A 203 -21.52 -8.41 -11.08
CA GLN A 203 -21.11 -7.00 -11.16
C GLN A 203 -19.58 -6.83 -11.05
N ALA A 204 -18.91 -7.59 -10.18
CA ALA A 204 -17.45 -7.58 -10.09
C ALA A 204 -16.79 -8.09 -11.38
N VAL A 205 -17.32 -9.16 -11.98
CA VAL A 205 -16.87 -9.69 -13.27
C VAL A 205 -17.06 -8.68 -14.41
N ASP A 206 -18.15 -7.92 -14.43
CA ASP A 206 -18.38 -6.86 -15.42
C ASP A 206 -17.35 -5.72 -15.30
N VAL A 207 -16.96 -5.34 -14.07
CA VAL A 207 -15.88 -4.38 -13.81
C VAL A 207 -14.53 -4.93 -14.27
N GLU A 208 -14.18 -6.16 -13.87
CA GLU A 208 -12.92 -6.82 -14.28
C GLU A 208 -12.82 -6.97 -15.79
N LYS A 209 -13.91 -7.35 -16.47
CA LYS A 209 -13.99 -7.45 -17.93
C LYS A 209 -13.78 -6.09 -18.60
N THR A 210 -14.34 -5.02 -18.04
CA THR A 210 -14.17 -3.65 -18.54
C THR A 210 -12.70 -3.21 -18.46
N LEU A 211 -12.06 -3.47 -17.31
CA LEU A 211 -10.64 -3.21 -17.10
C LEU A 211 -9.75 -4.03 -18.05
N ALA A 212 -9.95 -5.35 -18.12
CA ALA A 212 -9.15 -6.26 -18.93
C ALA A 212 -9.29 -6.05 -20.45
N SER A 213 -10.38 -5.41 -20.89
CA SER A 213 -10.57 -5.02 -22.29
C SER A 213 -9.78 -3.77 -22.70
N THR A 214 -9.15 -3.08 -21.75
CA THR A 214 -8.37 -1.85 -21.96
C THR A 214 -6.89 -2.18 -21.95
N LYS A 215 -6.26 -2.29 -23.14
CA LYS A 215 -4.87 -2.75 -23.26
C LYS A 215 -3.92 -1.56 -23.41
N PHE A 216 -3.36 -1.09 -22.30
CA PHE A 216 -2.32 -0.06 -22.33
C PHE A 216 -1.09 -0.51 -23.13
N THR A 217 -0.49 0.43 -23.86
CA THR A 217 0.65 0.17 -24.75
C THR A 217 2.00 0.12 -24.03
N LYS A 218 2.06 0.67 -22.81
CA LYS A 218 3.26 0.75 -21.97
C LYS A 218 2.94 0.26 -20.56
N LEU A 219 3.92 -0.35 -19.92
CA LEU A 219 3.92 -0.78 -18.53
C LEU A 219 4.41 0.37 -17.64
N GLY A 220 3.69 0.66 -16.56
CA GLY A 220 3.95 1.81 -15.69
C GLY A 220 2.72 2.16 -14.88
N ALA A 221 2.54 3.44 -14.57
CA ALA A 221 1.31 3.96 -13.97
C ALA A 221 0.67 5.04 -14.85
N LEU A 222 -0.64 5.26 -14.71
CA LEU A 222 -1.40 6.25 -15.49
C LEU A 222 -1.36 7.62 -14.80
N TYR A 223 -1.13 8.69 -15.56
CA TYR A 223 -1.04 10.07 -15.07
C TYR A 223 -1.78 11.04 -16.01
N TYR A 224 -2.02 12.28 -15.58
CA TYR A 224 -2.28 13.34 -16.53
C TYR A 224 -0.99 13.77 -17.22
N GLN A 225 -1.10 14.23 -18.46
CA GLN A 225 0.06 14.60 -19.28
C GLN A 225 0.94 15.71 -18.66
N ASN A 226 0.35 16.59 -17.84
CA ASN A 226 1.04 17.71 -17.20
C ASN A 226 1.82 17.32 -15.94
N ASP A 227 1.54 16.16 -15.34
CA ASP A 227 2.30 15.60 -14.21
C ASP A 227 3.49 14.75 -14.68
N LEU A 228 3.65 14.59 -16.00
CA LEU A 228 4.69 13.81 -16.65
C LEU A 228 5.83 14.70 -17.16
N PRO A 229 7.10 14.26 -17.09
CA PRO A 229 8.20 14.95 -17.75
C PRO A 229 7.95 15.18 -19.24
N ALA A 230 8.26 16.38 -19.73
CA ALA A 230 7.99 16.81 -21.11
C ALA A 230 8.70 15.99 -22.22
N MET A 231 9.62 15.09 -21.85
CA MET A 231 10.38 14.22 -22.76
C MET A 231 9.69 12.88 -23.04
N LEU A 232 8.50 12.63 -22.49
CA LEU A 232 7.76 11.40 -22.73
C LEU A 232 7.12 11.37 -24.14
N ASP A 233 7.27 10.22 -24.80
CA ASP A 233 6.67 9.97 -26.11
C ASP A 233 5.14 9.93 -26.01
N ASN A 234 4.52 10.98 -26.57
CA ASN A 234 3.09 11.17 -26.73
C ASN A 234 2.58 10.79 -28.14
N THR A 235 3.45 10.25 -29.01
CA THR A 235 3.07 9.82 -30.37
C THR A 235 2.46 8.42 -30.38
N SER A 236 2.93 7.54 -29.49
CA SER A 236 2.31 6.23 -29.25
C SER A 236 0.86 6.36 -28.77
N PRO A 237 -0.05 5.45 -29.15
CA PRO A 237 -1.38 5.38 -28.53
C PRO A 237 -1.27 5.06 -27.04
N LEU A 238 -2.24 5.50 -26.23
CA LEU A 238 -2.27 5.25 -24.80
C LEU A 238 -2.69 3.81 -24.50
N TYR A 239 -3.75 3.36 -25.16
CA TYR A 239 -4.28 2.01 -25.07
C TYR A 239 -4.98 1.60 -26.37
N VAL A 240 -5.15 0.29 -26.55
CA VAL A 240 -6.04 -0.30 -27.54
C VAL A 240 -7.32 -0.71 -26.82
N ASP A 241 -8.48 -0.29 -27.35
CA ASP A 241 -9.77 -0.62 -26.78
C ASP A 241 -10.25 -2.05 -27.17
N ARG A 242 -11.42 -2.43 -26.66
CA ARG A 242 -12.03 -3.75 -26.90
C ARG A 242 -12.34 -4.03 -28.38
N ASP A 243 -12.53 -2.97 -29.16
CA ASP A 243 -12.92 -3.00 -30.56
C ASP A 243 -11.66 -2.94 -31.47
N GLY A 244 -10.46 -3.00 -30.87
CA GLY A 244 -9.17 -3.02 -31.56
C GLY A 244 -8.69 -1.63 -31.97
N LYS A 245 -9.35 -0.56 -31.53
CA LYS A 245 -9.02 0.80 -31.93
C LYS A 245 -7.95 1.39 -31.01
N GLU A 246 -6.93 1.98 -31.64
CA GLU A 246 -5.91 2.78 -30.95
C GLU A 246 -6.50 4.09 -30.44
N VAL A 247 -6.33 4.36 -29.14
CA VAL A 247 -6.81 5.58 -28.48
C VAL A 247 -5.61 6.42 -28.04
N HIS A 248 -5.42 7.57 -28.66
CA HIS A 248 -4.46 8.59 -28.23
C HIS A 248 -5.10 9.49 -27.17
N GLY A 249 -4.58 9.44 -25.94
CA GLY A 249 -5.11 10.22 -24.83
C GLY A 249 -4.39 11.56 -24.67
N ALA A 250 -4.84 12.62 -25.35
CA ALA A 250 -4.26 13.97 -25.17
C ALA A 250 -4.25 14.49 -23.72
N LYS A 251 -5.06 13.88 -22.83
CA LYS A 251 -5.18 14.18 -21.40
C LYS A 251 -4.30 13.29 -20.51
N PHE A 252 -3.98 12.07 -20.93
CA PHE A 252 -3.43 11.01 -20.08
C PHE A 252 -2.22 10.33 -20.72
N GLY A 253 -1.19 10.04 -19.93
CA GLY A 253 -0.02 9.29 -20.36
C GLY A 253 0.34 8.17 -19.39
N ILE A 254 1.05 7.15 -19.87
CA ILE A 254 1.73 6.19 -18.99
C ILE A 254 3.10 6.76 -18.64
N GLY A 255 3.39 6.79 -17.35
CA GLY A 255 4.65 7.26 -16.79
C GLY A 255 5.28 6.24 -15.84
N PRO A 256 6.24 6.68 -15.01
CA PRO A 256 6.94 5.83 -14.06
C PRO A 256 5.99 5.02 -13.17
N THR A 257 6.38 3.79 -12.83
CA THR A 257 5.59 2.94 -11.93
C THR A 257 5.50 3.53 -10.52
N ASN A 258 4.38 3.30 -9.85
CA ASN A 258 4.20 3.54 -8.41
C ASN A 258 4.24 2.24 -7.59
N HIS A 259 4.70 1.13 -8.18
CA HIS A 259 4.73 -0.18 -7.51
C HIS A 259 5.74 -0.21 -6.36
N ARG A 260 5.30 -0.63 -5.16
CA ARG A 260 6.07 -0.58 -3.91
C ARG A 260 7.44 -1.24 -3.97
N SER A 261 7.56 -2.37 -4.68
CA SER A 261 8.84 -3.05 -4.90
C SER A 261 9.92 -2.21 -5.62
N PHE A 262 9.62 -0.99 -6.11
CA PHE A 262 10.59 -0.03 -6.65
C PHE A 262 10.96 1.09 -5.67
N PHE A 263 10.32 1.20 -4.50
CA PHE A 263 10.48 2.33 -3.58
C PHE A 263 10.75 1.88 -2.14
N ASP A 264 9.99 0.90 -1.68
CA ASP A 264 10.05 0.41 -0.31
C ASP A 264 11.41 -0.24 -0.03
N PHE A 265 11.83 -0.18 1.25
CA PHE A 265 13.11 -0.71 1.75
C PHE A 265 14.36 -0.02 1.17
N GLY A 266 14.28 1.29 0.95
CA GLY A 266 15.42 2.11 0.50
C GLY A 266 15.66 2.11 -1.00
N ARG A 267 14.88 1.35 -1.78
CA ARG A 267 15.00 1.30 -3.24
C ARG A 267 14.68 2.63 -3.92
N GLY A 268 13.83 3.45 -3.32
CA GLY A 268 13.50 4.78 -3.82
C GLY A 268 14.66 5.78 -3.80
N GLU A 269 15.74 5.47 -3.07
CA GLU A 269 16.98 6.27 -3.02
C GLU A 269 18.03 5.79 -4.04
N LEU A 270 17.77 4.68 -4.75
CA LEU A 270 18.65 4.18 -5.80
C LEU A 270 18.31 4.80 -7.16
N ASP A 271 19.33 5.04 -7.98
CA ASP A 271 19.18 5.38 -9.39
C ASP A 271 18.77 4.13 -10.17
N ILE A 272 17.47 3.85 -10.20
CA ILE A 272 16.86 2.70 -10.89
C ILE A 272 15.87 3.15 -11.96
N ASP A 273 15.74 2.34 -12.99
CA ASP A 273 14.72 2.54 -14.00
C ASP A 273 13.32 2.29 -13.41
N HIS A 274 12.47 3.31 -13.47
CA HIS A 274 11.08 3.27 -13.03
C HIS A 274 10.08 3.18 -14.20
N GLY A 275 10.57 3.10 -15.45
CA GLY A 275 9.74 3.10 -16.65
C GLY A 275 9.24 4.50 -17.06
N PRO A 276 8.29 4.59 -18.01
CA PRO A 276 7.48 3.49 -18.52
C PRO A 276 8.21 2.59 -19.52
N TRP A 277 7.81 1.31 -19.59
CA TRP A 277 8.40 0.30 -20.48
C TRP A 277 7.46 -0.05 -21.61
N SER A 278 7.97 -0.23 -22.83
CA SER A 278 7.16 -0.58 -24.01
C SER A 278 6.99 -2.09 -24.18
N THR A 279 7.85 -2.89 -23.56
CA THR A 279 7.79 -4.36 -23.63
C THR A 279 7.90 -5.03 -22.25
N PRO A 280 7.33 -6.24 -22.06
CA PRO A 280 7.57 -7.04 -20.86
C PRO A 280 9.07 -7.35 -20.65
N THR A 281 9.85 -7.47 -21.73
CA THR A 281 11.30 -7.70 -21.65
C THR A 281 12.03 -6.52 -21.01
N GLU A 282 11.74 -5.29 -21.41
CA GLU A 282 12.29 -4.08 -20.78
C GLU A 282 11.95 -4.02 -19.29
N PHE A 283 10.70 -4.28 -18.93
CA PHE A 283 10.25 -4.32 -17.53
C PHE A 283 11.00 -5.38 -16.69
N MET A 284 11.18 -6.59 -17.22
CA MET A 284 11.94 -7.65 -16.54
C MET A 284 13.44 -7.30 -16.42
N VAL A 285 14.02 -6.64 -17.42
CA VAL A 285 15.40 -6.12 -17.35
C VAL A 285 15.54 -5.02 -16.30
N ALA A 286 14.56 -4.12 -16.19
CA ALA A 286 14.55 -3.09 -15.14
C ALA A 286 14.47 -3.71 -13.72
N ILE A 287 13.66 -4.76 -13.52
CA ILE A 287 13.63 -5.54 -12.27
C ILE A 287 14.99 -6.17 -11.99
N ALA A 288 15.60 -6.85 -12.96
CA ALA A 288 16.90 -7.51 -12.77
C ALA A 288 18.01 -6.49 -12.41
N ASN A 289 18.04 -5.35 -13.11
CA ASN A 289 18.99 -4.27 -12.83
C ASN A 289 18.76 -3.64 -11.44
N ARG A 290 17.49 -3.46 -11.02
CA ARG A 290 17.12 -3.02 -9.68
C ARG A 290 17.68 -3.95 -8.61
N GLU A 291 17.49 -5.27 -8.73
CA GLU A 291 18.02 -6.21 -7.71
C GLU A 291 19.56 -6.24 -7.69
N ILE A 292 20.23 -6.14 -8.85
CA ILE A 292 21.69 -5.99 -8.91
C ILE A 292 22.16 -4.74 -8.15
N LEU A 293 21.44 -3.62 -8.30
CA LEU A 293 21.74 -2.37 -7.60
C LEU A 293 21.43 -2.45 -6.09
N CYS A 294 20.33 -3.10 -5.69
CA CYS A 294 20.00 -3.36 -4.28
C CYS A 294 21.10 -4.17 -3.59
N ALA A 295 21.54 -5.26 -4.23
CA ALA A 295 22.62 -6.12 -3.72
C ALA A 295 23.95 -5.37 -3.62
N ARG A 296 24.30 -4.53 -4.61
CA ARG A 296 25.52 -3.70 -4.60
C ARG A 296 25.49 -2.61 -3.53
N ALA A 297 24.32 -2.00 -3.31
CA ALA A 297 24.11 -1.00 -2.26
C ALA A 297 24.02 -1.61 -0.84
N GLY A 298 24.04 -2.94 -0.72
CA GLY A 298 23.89 -3.63 0.55
C GLY A 298 22.50 -3.47 1.18
N LEU A 299 21.48 -3.07 0.40
CA LEU A 299 20.11 -2.98 0.87
C LEU A 299 19.64 -4.38 1.24
N ARG A 300 19.42 -4.59 2.54
CA ARG A 300 18.81 -5.81 3.06
C ARG A 300 17.31 -5.64 3.02
N TYR A 301 16.61 -6.61 2.43
CA TYR A 301 15.18 -6.77 2.69
C TYR A 301 14.97 -6.86 4.21
N PRO A 302 14.09 -6.06 4.81
CA PRO A 302 13.46 -6.43 6.07
C PRO A 302 12.73 -7.77 5.87
N LEU A 303 12.57 -8.52 6.96
CA LEU A 303 12.09 -9.90 6.99
C LEU A 303 10.56 -10.00 6.73
N ILE A 304 10.07 -9.32 5.69
CA ILE A 304 8.65 -9.14 5.34
C ILE A 304 8.49 -9.39 3.83
N PRO A 305 7.77 -10.44 3.41
CA PRO A 305 7.68 -10.81 1.98
C PRO A 305 6.73 -9.91 1.16
N GLU A 306 7.15 -9.51 -0.05
CA GLU A 306 6.24 -9.08 -1.15
C GLU A 306 6.15 -10.18 -2.24
N GLY A 307 5.41 -9.96 -3.34
CA GLY A 307 4.77 -11.05 -4.11
C GLY A 307 5.10 -11.32 -5.61
N LEU A 308 5.31 -12.61 -5.98
CA LEU A 308 5.57 -13.18 -7.33
C LEU A 308 5.39 -14.73 -7.31
N PHE A 309 4.20 -15.24 -7.70
CA PHE A 309 3.96 -16.67 -7.99
C PHE A 309 4.10 -16.90 -9.50
N SER A 310 4.83 -17.95 -9.87
CA SER A 310 4.47 -18.85 -10.98
C SER A 310 4.93 -20.24 -10.57
N GLY A 311 4.01 -21.19 -10.43
CA GLY A 311 4.37 -22.58 -10.13
C GLY A 311 5.09 -23.23 -11.32
N PRO A 312 5.91 -24.28 -11.09
CA PRO A 312 6.65 -24.94 -12.15
C PRO A 312 5.74 -25.83 -13.00
N ARG A 313 5.08 -25.25 -14.02
CA ARG A 313 4.66 -25.86 -15.30
C ARG A 313 3.98 -24.81 -16.18
N GLN A 314 4.30 -24.82 -17.48
CA GLN A 314 3.76 -23.96 -18.54
C GLN A 314 4.21 -22.49 -18.54
N LEU A 315 5.48 -22.26 -18.91
CA LEU A 315 5.92 -21.20 -19.84
C LEU A 315 7.42 -21.41 -20.17
N THR A 316 7.77 -21.57 -21.44
CA THR A 316 9.18 -21.74 -21.87
C THR A 316 9.89 -20.39 -21.92
N CYS A 317 10.39 -19.93 -20.77
CA CYS A 317 11.36 -18.85 -20.68
C CYS A 317 12.75 -19.36 -21.12
N PRO A 318 13.58 -18.60 -21.85
CA PRO A 318 14.85 -19.09 -22.41
C PRO A 318 16.00 -19.24 -21.39
N LEU A 319 15.69 -19.43 -20.10
CA LEU A 319 16.68 -19.76 -19.07
C LEU A 319 16.87 -21.28 -19.03
N GLN A 320 18.01 -21.75 -19.54
CA GLN A 320 18.44 -23.13 -19.36
C GLN A 320 19.25 -23.24 -18.06
N PHE A 321 18.65 -23.80 -17.03
CA PHE A 321 19.35 -24.17 -15.81
C PHE A 321 20.12 -25.47 -16.02
N SER A 322 21.36 -25.51 -15.56
CA SER A 322 22.14 -26.75 -15.47
C SER A 322 21.53 -27.72 -14.45
N ALA A 323 21.84 -29.00 -14.55
CA ALA A 323 21.39 -30.00 -13.58
C ALA A 323 21.82 -29.66 -12.14
N ALA A 324 22.95 -28.97 -11.97
CA ALA A 324 23.42 -28.49 -10.66
C ALA A 324 22.57 -27.34 -10.11
N GLU A 325 22.10 -26.43 -10.96
CA GLU A 325 21.19 -25.34 -10.55
C GLU A 325 19.80 -25.87 -10.21
N VAL A 326 19.29 -26.85 -10.95
CA VAL A 326 18.02 -27.53 -10.63
C VAL A 326 18.13 -28.25 -9.29
N GLN A 327 19.20 -29.02 -9.06
CA GLN A 327 19.42 -29.71 -7.79
C GLN A 327 19.62 -28.73 -6.62
N GLN A 328 20.25 -27.58 -6.84
CA GLN A 328 20.35 -26.52 -5.83
C GLN A 328 18.97 -25.91 -5.53
N GLN A 329 18.11 -25.74 -6.54
CA GLN A 329 16.76 -25.23 -6.37
C GLN A 329 15.87 -26.20 -5.59
N GLU A 330 15.98 -27.51 -5.82
CA GLU A 330 15.30 -28.55 -5.02
C GLU A 330 15.74 -28.51 -3.55
N GLN A 331 17.05 -28.35 -3.29
CA GLN A 331 17.57 -28.16 -1.92
C GLN A 331 17.07 -26.84 -1.29
N ASP A 332 17.07 -25.74 -2.05
CA ASP A 332 16.59 -24.46 -1.57
C ASP A 332 15.07 -24.50 -1.27
N GLU A 333 14.27 -25.32 -1.99
CA GLU A 333 12.84 -25.58 -1.72
C GLU A 333 12.61 -26.38 -0.42
N GLU A 334 13.39 -27.44 -0.18
CA GLU A 334 13.32 -28.18 1.10
C GLU A 334 13.66 -27.30 2.30
N LEU A 335 14.65 -26.42 2.14
CA LEU A 335 15.08 -25.47 3.16
C LEU A 335 14.08 -24.32 3.35
N TRP A 336 13.40 -23.91 2.28
CA TRP A 336 12.26 -23.00 2.36
C TRP A 336 11.11 -23.60 3.17
N ALA A 337 10.74 -24.85 2.91
CA ALA A 337 9.69 -25.55 3.66
C ALA A 337 10.02 -25.65 5.16
N GLN A 338 11.27 -25.97 5.51
CA GLN A 338 11.75 -25.95 6.90
C GLN A 338 11.68 -24.55 7.52
N GLY A 339 12.01 -23.50 6.77
CA GLY A 339 11.90 -22.11 7.22
C GLY A 339 10.45 -21.65 7.44
N VAL A 340 9.51 -22.15 6.65
CA VAL A 340 8.07 -21.89 6.83
C VAL A 340 7.55 -22.56 8.11
N GLU A 341 7.92 -23.81 8.39
CA GLU A 341 7.51 -24.47 9.64
C GLU A 341 8.11 -23.79 10.88
N LEU A 342 9.40 -23.41 10.84
CA LEU A 342 10.02 -22.62 11.92
C LEU A 342 9.30 -21.27 12.16
N MET A 343 8.81 -20.62 11.10
CA MET A 343 8.02 -19.39 11.22
C MET A 343 6.62 -19.67 11.78
N ASN A 344 5.97 -20.77 11.39
CA ASN A 344 4.69 -21.20 11.96
C ASN A 344 4.81 -21.48 13.46
N ASP A 345 5.87 -22.19 13.87
CA ASP A 345 6.17 -22.47 15.27
C ASP A 345 6.44 -21.18 16.06
N PHE A 346 7.21 -20.23 15.50
CA PHE A 346 7.42 -18.92 16.12
C PHE A 346 6.11 -18.10 16.25
N ILE A 347 5.22 -18.15 15.25
CA ILE A 347 3.90 -17.50 15.30
C ILE A 347 3.01 -18.17 16.37
N SER A 348 3.07 -19.49 16.50
CA SER A 348 2.39 -20.27 17.54
C SER A 348 2.90 -19.90 18.94
N ASP A 349 4.22 -19.90 19.13
CA ASP A 349 4.90 -19.58 20.40
C ASP A 349 4.63 -18.15 20.88
N THR A 350 4.47 -17.20 19.95
CA THR A 350 4.23 -15.78 20.28
C THR A 350 2.74 -15.44 20.41
N GLY A 351 1.83 -16.20 19.79
CA GLY A 351 0.37 -16.07 19.95
C GLY A 351 -0.27 -14.74 19.49
N CYS A 352 0.53 -13.81 18.94
CA CYS A 352 0.13 -12.41 18.70
C CYS A 352 -0.10 -12.08 17.22
N PHE A 353 0.54 -12.80 16.30
CA PHE A 353 0.60 -12.42 14.89
C PHE A 353 -0.67 -12.76 14.12
N LYS A 354 -1.74 -12.00 14.39
CA LYS A 354 -2.92 -11.93 13.53
C LYS A 354 -2.62 -11.21 12.20
N HIS A 355 -1.56 -10.39 12.16
CA HIS A 355 -1.15 -9.61 10.99
C HIS A 355 0.38 -9.62 10.80
N TRP A 356 0.82 -9.86 9.55
CA TRP A 356 2.23 -9.93 9.13
C TRP A 356 2.97 -8.57 9.16
N ASP A 357 2.29 -7.47 9.46
CA ASP A 357 2.89 -6.12 9.55
C ASP A 357 3.37 -5.77 10.97
N GLY A 358 3.15 -6.65 11.95
CA GLY A 358 3.51 -6.44 13.36
C GLY A 358 2.71 -5.33 14.05
N LYS A 359 1.56 -4.92 13.50
CA LYS A 359 0.65 -3.94 14.13
C LYS A 359 -0.34 -4.63 15.06
N VAL A 360 -0.51 -4.06 16.25
CA VAL A 360 -1.46 -4.49 17.28
C VAL A 360 -2.33 -3.32 17.76
N SER A 361 -3.42 -3.61 18.46
CA SER A 361 -4.26 -2.57 19.05
C SER A 361 -3.55 -1.89 20.22
N ASP A 362 -3.91 -0.63 20.53
CA ASP A 362 -3.37 0.09 21.69
C ASP A 362 -3.64 -0.64 23.02
N ALA A 363 -4.78 -1.35 23.11
CA ALA A 363 -5.18 -2.12 24.29
C ALA A 363 -4.36 -3.40 24.46
N ASP A 364 -4.02 -4.07 23.35
CA ASP A 364 -3.26 -5.32 23.36
C ASP A 364 -1.74 -5.09 23.40
N TYR A 365 -1.26 -3.89 23.07
CA TYR A 365 0.17 -3.62 22.81
C TYR A 365 1.12 -4.12 23.92
N GLU A 366 0.87 -3.77 25.19
CA GLU A 366 1.75 -4.17 26.30
C GLU A 366 1.62 -5.67 26.66
N LEU A 367 0.55 -6.33 26.22
CA LEU A 367 0.43 -7.79 26.29
C LEU A 367 1.22 -8.44 25.14
N SER A 368 0.97 -8.01 23.91
CA SER A 368 1.63 -8.56 22.71
C SER A 368 3.13 -8.32 22.70
N LYS A 369 3.63 -7.20 23.24
CA LYS A 369 5.06 -6.92 23.38
C LYS A 369 5.75 -7.88 24.35
N ARG A 370 5.08 -8.26 25.45
CA ARG A 370 5.58 -9.27 26.39
C ARG A 370 5.53 -10.67 25.78
N GLN A 371 4.42 -11.05 25.16
CA GLN A 371 4.28 -12.34 24.49
C GLN A 371 5.27 -12.51 23.33
N LEU A 372 5.60 -11.44 22.60
CA LEU A 372 6.67 -11.44 21.60
C LEU A 372 8.04 -11.68 22.25
N ALA A 373 8.39 -10.93 23.30
CA ALA A 373 9.67 -11.11 24.00
C ALA A 373 9.82 -12.54 24.57
N GLU A 374 8.79 -13.05 25.24
CA GLU A 374 8.78 -14.42 25.76
C GLU A 374 8.83 -15.49 24.65
N GLY A 375 8.16 -15.26 23.51
CA GLY A 375 8.19 -16.17 22.37
C GLY A 375 9.54 -16.17 21.64
N ILE A 376 10.21 -15.02 21.57
CA ILE A 376 11.61 -14.91 21.11
C ILE A 376 12.52 -15.74 22.01
N GLU A 377 12.44 -15.61 23.33
CA GLU A 377 13.27 -16.41 24.25
C GLU A 377 12.96 -17.91 24.12
N ARG A 378 11.68 -18.33 24.07
CA ARG A 378 11.29 -19.74 23.81
C ARG A 378 11.86 -20.29 22.50
N PHE A 379 11.87 -19.48 21.44
CA PHE A 379 12.44 -19.84 20.15
C PHE A 379 13.98 -19.96 20.25
N LEU A 380 14.65 -19.00 20.88
CA LEU A 380 16.11 -19.02 21.04
C LEU A 380 16.58 -20.21 21.90
N ASP A 381 15.90 -20.51 23.01
CA ASP A 381 16.18 -21.67 23.86
C ASP A 381 16.04 -23.02 23.12
N ARG A 382 15.21 -23.07 22.07
CA ARG A 382 15.00 -24.25 21.22
C ARG A 382 15.98 -24.35 20.06
N GLU A 383 16.21 -23.24 19.35
CA GLU A 383 16.89 -23.22 18.05
C GLU A 383 18.36 -22.73 18.11
N ALA A 384 18.79 -22.06 19.18
CA ALA A 384 20.16 -21.59 19.34
C ALA A 384 20.99 -22.57 20.19
N ARG A 385 22.05 -23.16 19.62
CA ARG A 385 22.87 -24.16 20.34
C ARG A 385 24.04 -23.55 21.11
N ASN A 386 24.29 -22.26 20.93
CA ASN A 386 25.33 -21.46 21.57
C ASN A 386 25.05 -19.96 21.37
N GLU A 387 25.81 -19.08 22.03
CA GLU A 387 25.59 -17.63 21.98
C GLU A 387 25.83 -17.01 20.59
N GLU A 388 26.74 -17.58 19.77
CA GLU A 388 26.96 -17.10 18.39
C GLU A 388 25.72 -17.38 17.52
N GLU A 389 25.13 -18.57 17.64
CA GLU A 389 23.85 -18.88 17.00
C GLU A 389 22.70 -18.04 17.57
N ARG A 390 22.70 -17.74 18.87
CA ARG A 390 21.70 -16.88 19.52
C ARG A 390 21.74 -15.46 18.99
N GLU A 391 22.92 -14.87 18.85
CA GLU A 391 23.12 -13.58 18.19
C GLU A 391 22.71 -13.59 16.71
N MET A 392 23.02 -14.68 15.98
CA MET A 392 22.64 -14.82 14.58
C MET A 392 21.12 -14.92 14.41
N TRP A 393 20.44 -15.65 15.29
CA TRP A 393 18.99 -15.73 15.31
C TRP A 393 18.35 -14.39 15.68
N LEU A 394 18.85 -13.70 16.70
CA LEU A 394 18.37 -12.35 17.05
C LEU A 394 18.47 -11.38 15.86
N LYS A 395 19.55 -11.43 15.07
CA LYS A 395 19.75 -10.63 13.83
C LYS A 395 18.89 -11.08 12.64
N ALA A 396 18.17 -12.20 12.76
CA ALA A 396 17.38 -12.84 11.72
C ALA A 396 15.88 -12.96 12.05
N LEU A 397 15.49 -12.74 13.31
CA LEU A 397 14.11 -12.81 13.76
C LEU A 397 13.34 -11.56 13.32
N PRO A 398 12.11 -11.70 12.79
CA PRO A 398 11.28 -10.56 12.45
C PRO A 398 10.88 -9.82 13.73
N PHE A 399 10.66 -8.51 13.59
CA PHE A 399 10.15 -7.63 14.64
C PHE A 399 11.09 -7.42 15.85
N VAL A 400 12.33 -7.88 15.79
CA VAL A 400 13.39 -7.49 16.73
C VAL A 400 14.00 -6.16 16.27
N ASP A 401 13.96 -5.16 17.14
CA ASP A 401 14.66 -3.90 16.87
C ASP A 401 16.17 -4.08 17.07
N HIS A 402 16.92 -3.86 16.00
CA HIS A 402 18.38 -3.77 16.05
C HIS A 402 18.75 -2.31 16.19
N GLU A 403 19.63 -1.99 17.14
CA GLU A 403 20.25 -0.68 17.18
C GLU A 403 21.05 -0.48 15.89
N GLU A 404 20.67 0.54 15.11
CA GLU A 404 21.49 1.03 14.01
C GLU A 404 22.73 1.66 14.65
N THR A 405 23.85 0.92 14.68
CA THR A 405 25.16 1.45 15.04
C THR A 405 25.49 2.58 14.08
N GLY A 406 25.44 3.82 14.58
CA GLY A 406 25.54 5.06 13.79
C GLY A 406 26.95 5.42 13.34
#